data_AF-A0A6G7SQQ3-F1
#
_entry.id   AF-A0A6G7SQQ3-F1
#
_cell.length_a   1.000
_cell.length_b   1.000
_cell.length_c   1.000
_cell.angle_alpha   90.00
_cell.angle_beta   90.00
_cell.angle_gamma   90.00
#
_symmetry.space_group_name_H-M   'P 1'
#
loop_
_entity.id
_entity.type
_entity.pdbx_description
1 polymer ?
#
loop_
_entity_poly.entity_id
_entity_poly.type
_entity_poly.pdbx_seq_one_letter_code
_entity_poly.pdbx_strand_id
1 'polypeptide(L)'
;MHAQIVLFDGFDPLDVIAPYEVLSAGGAASDGAVRVELVSAEGRREVISGTGDLGRHATTHHLGPDALEAAGAHVVRARVVDDGGLVTGAGVTSGLDLGLHLLERDVGPKVALAVEELFAYERRGVVWRNHGPEPSLR
;
A
#
# COMPACT_ATOMS: atom_id res chain seq x y z
N MET A 1 -2.25 7.24 27.64
CA MET A 1 -2.22 7.46 26.19
C MET A 1 -3.56 7.04 25.61
N HIS A 2 -4.11 7.83 24.70
CA HIS A 2 -5.34 7.48 23.97
C HIS A 2 -5.00 7.36 22.50
N ALA A 3 -5.18 6.17 21.93
CA ALA A 3 -4.90 5.86 20.54
C ALA A 3 -6.21 5.58 19.80
N GLN A 4 -6.39 6.20 18.64
CA GLN A 4 -7.56 5.97 17.80
C GLN A 4 -7.08 5.44 16.45
N ILE A 5 -7.64 4.30 16.04
CA ILE A 5 -7.38 3.71 14.73
C ILE A 5 -8.57 4.06 13.85
N VAL A 6 -8.32 4.87 12.83
CA VAL A 6 -9.36 5.34 11.91
C VAL A 6 -9.64 4.26 10.86
N LEU A 7 -10.89 3.84 10.77
CA LEU A 7 -11.43 2.91 9.79
C LEU A 7 -12.17 3.69 8.69
N PHE A 8 -11.99 3.24 7.46
CA PHE A 8 -12.72 3.70 6.27
C PHE A 8 -13.07 2.47 5.43
N ASP A 9 -14.13 2.53 4.62
CA ASP A 9 -14.50 1.38 3.78
C ASP A 9 -13.36 1.06 2.82
N GLY A 10 -13.02 -0.22 2.67
CA GLY A 10 -11.85 -0.61 1.86
C GLY A 10 -10.59 -0.89 2.67
N PHE A 11 -10.60 -0.68 4.00
CA PHE A 11 -9.40 -0.90 4.82
C PHE A 11 -9.00 -2.38 4.84
N ASP A 12 -7.69 -2.63 4.84
CA ASP A 12 -7.15 -3.98 5.04
C ASP A 12 -7.32 -4.37 6.52
N PRO A 13 -8.02 -5.47 6.83
CA PRO A 13 -8.14 -5.95 8.20
C PRO A 13 -6.81 -6.08 8.94
N LEU A 14 -5.72 -6.46 8.26
CA LEU A 14 -4.42 -6.69 8.88
C LEU A 14 -3.80 -5.39 9.43
N ASP A 15 -3.98 -4.27 8.72
CA ASP A 15 -3.46 -2.96 9.11
C ASP A 15 -4.12 -2.41 10.38
N VAL A 16 -5.28 -2.95 10.74
CA VAL A 16 -6.08 -2.50 11.87
C VAL A 16 -6.03 -3.48 13.03
N ILE A 17 -6.26 -4.77 12.76
CA ILE A 17 -6.38 -5.79 13.81
C ILE A 17 -5.06 -5.98 14.55
N ALA A 18 -3.93 -6.06 13.84
CA ALA A 18 -2.65 -6.32 14.50
C ALA A 18 -2.23 -5.16 15.45
N PRO A 19 -2.25 -3.88 15.05
CA PRO A 19 -1.99 -2.78 15.98
C PRO A 19 -3.04 -2.67 17.09
N TYR A 20 -4.32 -2.93 16.78
CA TYR A 20 -5.39 -2.90 17.78
C TYR A 20 -5.17 -3.93 18.90
N GLU A 21 -4.80 -5.16 18.56
CA GLU A 21 -4.52 -6.22 19.53
C GLU A 21 -3.31 -5.89 20.41
N VAL A 22 -2.23 -5.38 19.81
CA VAL A 22 -1.01 -4.98 20.55
C VAL A 22 -1.31 -3.86 21.54
N LEU A 23 -2.01 -2.81 21.10
CA LEU A 23 -2.33 -1.67 21.96
C LEU A 23 -3.36 -2.03 23.03
N SER A 24 -4.33 -2.90 22.72
CA SER A 24 -5.30 -3.42 23.68
C SER A 24 -4.61 -4.24 24.78
N ALA A 25 -3.70 -5.14 24.40
CA ALA A 25 -2.90 -5.91 25.35
C ALA A 25 -2.01 -5.00 26.21
N GLY A 26 -1.40 -3.97 25.61
CA GLY A 26 -0.65 -2.95 26.34
C GLY A 26 -1.51 -2.22 27.38
N GLY A 27 -2.76 -1.90 27.05
CA GLY A 27 -3.71 -1.32 27.99
C GLY A 27 -4.01 -2.24 29.18
N ALA A 28 -4.26 -3.52 28.92
CA ALA A 28 -4.49 -4.52 29.97
C ALA A 28 -3.27 -4.72 30.88
N ALA A 29 -2.07 -4.73 30.30
CA ALA A 29 -0.81 -4.93 31.03
C ALA A 29 -0.34 -3.70 31.83
N SER A 30 -0.94 -2.52 31.58
CA SER A 30 -0.51 -1.25 32.18
C SER A 30 -1.59 -0.58 33.03
N ASP A 31 -2.57 -1.34 33.52
CA ASP A 31 -3.70 -0.83 34.31
C ASP A 31 -4.43 0.34 33.64
N GLY A 32 -4.65 0.20 32.32
CA GLY A 32 -5.38 1.19 31.53
C GLY A 32 -4.57 2.43 31.12
N ALA A 33 -3.24 2.42 31.27
CA ALA A 33 -2.40 3.52 30.79
C ALA A 33 -2.48 3.73 29.27
N VAL A 34 -2.94 2.73 28.52
CA VAL A 34 -3.29 2.82 27.09
C VAL A 34 -4.78 2.49 26.90
N ARG A 35 -5.49 3.37 26.21
CA ARG A 35 -6.85 3.12 25.70
C ARG A 35 -6.80 3.17 24.18
N VAL A 36 -7.38 2.17 23.52
CA VAL A 36 -7.47 2.10 22.07
C VAL A 36 -8.93 2.03 21.64
N GLU A 37 -9.27 2.77 20.59
CA GLU A 37 -10.61 2.76 20.00
C GLU A 37 -10.51 2.66 18.48
N LEU A 38 -11.44 1.90 17.89
CA LEU A 38 -11.70 1.95 16.45
C LEU A 38 -12.71 3.06 16.20
N VAL A 39 -12.38 3.98 15.29
CA VAL A 39 -13.22 5.14 14.99
C VAL A 39 -13.37 5.32 13.48
N SER A 40 -14.43 5.98 13.02
CA SER A 40 -14.58 6.43 11.63
C SER A 40 -14.65 7.95 11.61
N ALA A 41 -14.12 8.57 10.56
CA ALA A 41 -14.20 10.01 10.36
C ALA A 41 -15.64 10.50 10.12
N GLU A 42 -16.55 9.61 9.70
CA GLU A 42 -17.96 9.89 9.44
C GLU A 42 -18.87 9.61 10.66
N GLY A 43 -18.29 9.28 11.81
CA GLY A 43 -19.02 8.93 13.03
C GLY A 43 -19.29 7.44 13.17
N ARG A 44 -20.14 7.06 14.13
CA ARG A 44 -20.41 5.64 14.44
C ARG A 44 -21.23 5.01 13.32
N ARG A 45 -20.59 4.14 12.54
CA ARG A 45 -21.22 3.36 11.48
C ARG A 45 -20.55 1.99 11.36
N GLU A 46 -21.19 1.09 10.62
CA GLU A 46 -20.52 -0.10 10.12
C GLU A 46 -19.48 0.32 9.06
N VAL A 47 -18.28 -0.24 9.15
CA VAL A 47 -17.20 0.00 8.18
C VAL A 47 -16.89 -1.33 7.53
N ILE A 48 -17.01 -1.36 6.20
CA ILE A 48 -16.82 -2.59 5.43
C ILE A 48 -15.32 -2.79 5.26
N SER A 49 -14.80 -3.85 5.87
CA SER A 49 -13.43 -4.29 5.69
C SER A 49 -13.26 -5.07 4.39
N GLY A 50 -12.05 -5.09 3.87
CA GLY A 50 -11.72 -5.76 2.62
C GLY A 50 -11.72 -4.80 1.43
N THR A 51 -11.16 -5.25 0.32
CA THR A 51 -11.00 -4.46 -0.91
C THR A 51 -12.34 -4.29 -1.62
N GLY A 52 -12.85 -3.05 -1.66
CA GLY A 52 -13.81 -2.65 -2.67
C GLY A 52 -13.20 -2.77 -4.08
N ASP A 53 -14.06 -2.75 -5.10
CA ASP A 53 -13.66 -2.86 -6.51
C ASP A 53 -12.58 -1.83 -6.85
N LEU A 54 -11.32 -2.29 -6.93
CA LEU A 54 -10.18 -1.40 -7.07
C LEU A 54 -10.30 -0.59 -8.37
N GLY A 55 -10.90 -1.19 -9.42
CA GLY A 55 -11.14 -0.60 -10.75
C GLY A 55 -9.88 -0.01 -11.40
N ARG A 56 -8.71 -0.36 -10.87
CA ARG A 56 -7.41 0.27 -11.10
C ARG A 56 -6.39 -0.80 -11.39
N HIS A 57 -5.35 -0.39 -12.10
CA HIS A 57 -4.22 -1.26 -12.38
C HIS A 57 -3.35 -1.38 -11.14
N ALA A 58 -3.04 -2.61 -10.74
CA ALA A 58 -2.23 -2.87 -9.57
C ALA A 58 -1.38 -4.14 -9.74
N THR A 59 -0.31 -4.24 -8.96
CA THR A 59 0.50 -5.45 -8.81
C THR A 59 0.54 -5.87 -7.34
N THR A 60 0.93 -7.12 -7.10
CA THR A 60 1.08 -7.68 -5.74
C THR A 60 2.17 -8.73 -5.74
N HIS A 61 2.50 -9.26 -4.57
CA HIS A 61 3.35 -10.42 -4.42
C HIS A 61 2.89 -11.57 -5.35
N HIS A 62 3.81 -12.35 -5.90
CA HIS A 62 3.52 -13.38 -6.91
C HIS A 62 2.46 -14.44 -6.50
N LEU A 63 2.17 -14.58 -5.21
CA LEU A 63 1.13 -15.46 -4.66
C LEU A 63 -0.24 -14.79 -4.50
N GLY A 64 -0.32 -13.46 -4.65
CA GLY A 64 -1.52 -12.65 -4.49
C GLY A 64 -2.35 -12.29 -5.74
N PRO A 65 -1.98 -12.60 -7.00
CA PRO A 65 -2.75 -12.15 -8.18
C PRO A 65 -4.24 -12.50 -8.11
N ASP A 66 -4.58 -13.75 -7.83
CA ASP A 66 -5.99 -14.21 -7.81
C ASP A 66 -6.83 -13.46 -6.77
N ALA A 67 -6.24 -13.18 -5.60
CA ALA A 67 -6.91 -12.41 -4.55
C ALA A 67 -7.09 -10.93 -4.96
N LEU A 68 -6.09 -10.35 -5.63
CA LEU A 68 -6.13 -8.97 -6.11
C LEU A 68 -7.09 -8.80 -7.31
N GLU A 69 -7.23 -9.81 -8.17
CA GLU A 69 -8.26 -9.84 -9.22
C GLU A 69 -9.66 -10.01 -8.62
N ALA A 70 -9.83 -10.88 -7.63
CA ALA A 70 -11.09 -11.05 -6.91
C ALA A 70 -11.52 -9.77 -6.16
N ALA A 71 -10.55 -8.92 -5.80
CA ALA A 71 -10.73 -7.59 -5.26
C ALA A 71 -11.10 -6.52 -6.31
N GLY A 72 -11.21 -6.88 -7.59
CA GLY A 72 -11.60 -5.96 -8.66
C GLY A 72 -10.45 -5.12 -9.26
N ALA A 73 -9.20 -5.49 -9.00
CA ALA A 73 -8.07 -4.83 -9.65
C ALA A 73 -7.80 -5.40 -11.06
N HIS A 74 -7.30 -4.54 -11.95
CA HIS A 74 -6.67 -4.97 -13.19
C HIS A 74 -5.23 -5.37 -12.89
N VAL A 75 -4.96 -6.65 -12.66
CA VAL A 75 -3.64 -7.10 -12.25
C VAL A 75 -2.63 -6.96 -13.40
N VAL A 76 -1.56 -6.20 -13.13
CA VAL A 76 -0.45 -5.97 -14.06
C VAL A 76 0.81 -6.65 -13.51
N ARG A 77 1.42 -7.52 -14.32
CA ARG A 77 2.68 -8.18 -13.99
C ARG A 77 3.89 -7.27 -14.24
N ALA A 78 4.07 -6.31 -13.34
CA ALA A 78 5.24 -5.43 -13.29
C ALA A 78 5.78 -5.33 -11.87
N ARG A 79 7.06 -4.97 -11.69
CA ARG A 79 7.65 -4.75 -10.35
C ARG A 79 6.98 -3.60 -9.61
N VAL A 80 6.67 -2.53 -10.35
CA VAL A 80 5.96 -1.36 -9.85
C VAL A 80 4.90 -0.99 -10.88
N VAL A 81 3.69 -0.72 -10.41
CA VAL A 81 2.55 -0.23 -11.19
C VAL A 81 2.16 1.11 -10.62
N ASP A 82 2.19 2.16 -11.45
CA ASP A 82 1.77 3.52 -11.13
C ASP A 82 0.52 3.86 -11.96
N ASP A 83 -0.65 3.78 -11.33
CA ASP A 83 -1.95 4.17 -11.90
C ASP A 83 -2.40 5.53 -11.34
N GLY A 84 -1.43 6.47 -11.30
CA GLY A 84 -1.59 7.84 -10.86
C GLY A 84 -1.74 7.96 -9.35
N GLY A 85 -2.99 7.92 -8.88
CA GLY A 85 -3.33 8.05 -7.45
C GLY A 85 -3.01 6.80 -6.62
N LEU A 86 -2.70 5.69 -7.28
CA LEU A 86 -2.32 4.42 -6.67
C LEU A 86 -1.00 3.94 -7.26
N VAL A 87 -0.03 3.61 -6.40
CA VAL A 87 1.23 2.99 -6.81
C VAL A 87 1.44 1.71 -5.98
N THR A 88 1.66 0.58 -6.64
CA THR A 88 1.77 -0.75 -6.00
C THR A 88 3.05 -1.47 -6.42
N GLY A 89 3.53 -2.40 -5.58
CA GLY A 89 4.77 -3.15 -5.78
C GLY A 89 4.57 -4.67 -5.71
N ALA A 90 5.29 -5.42 -6.54
CA ALA A 90 5.12 -6.87 -6.74
C ALA A 90 5.77 -7.78 -5.66
N GLY A 91 5.99 -7.26 -4.46
CA GLY A 91 6.69 -7.96 -3.37
C GLY A 91 7.69 -7.07 -2.62
N VAL A 92 8.47 -7.69 -1.73
CA VAL A 92 9.29 -6.98 -0.75
C VAL A 92 10.33 -6.07 -1.41
N THR A 93 11.11 -6.59 -2.36
CA THR A 93 12.23 -5.83 -2.95
C THR A 93 11.80 -4.77 -3.95
N SER A 94 10.59 -4.85 -4.51
CA SER A 94 10.01 -3.79 -5.33
C SER A 94 9.60 -2.56 -4.52
N GLY A 95 9.54 -2.66 -3.20
CA GLY A 95 9.32 -1.48 -2.34
C GLY A 95 10.43 -0.43 -2.50
N LEU A 96 11.68 -0.86 -2.76
CA LEU A 96 12.80 0.05 -3.03
C LEU A 96 12.63 0.75 -4.39
N ASP A 97 12.31 -0.02 -5.44
CA ASP A 97 12.01 0.53 -6.77
C ASP A 97 10.85 1.55 -6.70
N LEU A 98 9.79 1.22 -5.97
CA LEU A 98 8.61 2.07 -5.75
C LEU A 98 8.98 3.35 -4.99
N GLY A 99 9.73 3.24 -3.90
CA GLY A 99 10.14 4.41 -3.10
C GLY A 99 10.99 5.38 -3.90
N LEU A 100 11.97 4.86 -4.65
CA LEU A 100 12.81 5.67 -5.54
C LEU A 100 11.99 6.30 -6.67
N HIS A 101 11.02 5.57 -7.22
CA HIS A 101 10.08 6.10 -8.21
C HIS A 101 9.26 7.27 -7.68
N LEU A 102 8.71 7.17 -6.47
CA LEU A 102 7.94 8.26 -5.85
C LEU A 102 8.83 9.48 -5.57
N LEU A 103 10.06 9.27 -5.09
CA LEU A 103 11.03 10.36 -4.91
C LEU A 103 11.32 11.08 -6.24
N GLU A 104 11.54 10.33 -7.31
CA GLU A 104 11.79 10.92 -8.62
C GLU A 104 10.55 11.66 -9.14
N ARG A 105 9.35 11.08 -8.99
CA ARG A 105 8.08 11.64 -9.47
C ARG A 105 7.72 12.94 -8.76
N ASP A 106 7.85 12.97 -7.43
CA ASP A 106 7.24 14.03 -6.60
C ASP A 106 8.28 15.04 -6.08
N VAL A 107 9.56 14.66 -5.96
CA VAL A 107 10.65 15.53 -5.48
C VAL A 107 11.66 15.85 -6.57
N GLY A 108 11.91 14.90 -7.47
CA GLY A 108 12.79 15.04 -8.62
C GLY A 108 14.02 14.14 -8.58
N PRO A 109 14.70 13.98 -9.74
CA PRO A 109 15.71 12.95 -9.95
C PRO A 109 16.98 13.13 -9.12
N LYS A 110 17.31 14.37 -8.71
CA LYS A 110 18.52 14.63 -7.88
C LYS A 110 18.44 13.96 -6.51
N VAL A 111 17.27 13.99 -5.88
CA VAL A 111 17.06 13.39 -4.56
C VAL A 111 16.94 11.87 -4.70
N ALA A 112 16.19 11.40 -5.69
CA ALA A 112 16.08 9.97 -5.97
C ALA A 112 17.46 9.33 -6.20
N LEU A 113 18.31 9.95 -7.02
CA LEU A 113 19.66 9.46 -7.30
C LEU A 113 20.55 9.43 -6.04
N ALA A 114 20.52 10.47 -5.21
CA ALA A 114 21.30 10.49 -3.97
C ALA A 114 20.88 9.38 -2.98
N VAL A 115 19.59 9.06 -2.93
CA VAL A 115 19.07 7.95 -2.12
C VAL A 115 19.45 6.60 -2.74
N GLU A 116 19.37 6.48 -4.07
CA GLU A 116 19.80 5.30 -4.82
C GLU A 116 21.28 4.95 -4.52
N GLU A 117 22.16 5.96 -4.55
CA GLU A 117 23.58 5.85 -4.19
C GLU A 117 23.80 5.50 -2.71
N LEU A 118 23.06 6.14 -1.79
CA LEU A 118 23.16 5.88 -0.35
C LEU A 118 22.87 4.42 0.01
N PHE A 119 21.85 3.84 -0.64
CA PHE A 119 21.47 2.44 -0.43
C PHE A 119 22.26 1.45 -1.29
N ALA A 120 23.18 1.94 -2.13
CA ALA A 120 23.92 1.14 -3.11
C ALA A 120 23.00 0.20 -3.90
N TYR A 121 21.84 0.72 -4.31
CA TYR A 121 20.77 -0.05 -4.93
C TYR A 121 20.51 0.45 -6.33
N GLU A 122 20.59 -0.40 -7.35
CA GLU A 122 20.21 -0.01 -8.72
C GLU A 122 18.78 -0.43 -9.02
N ARG A 123 17.95 0.51 -9.49
CA ARG A 123 16.55 0.23 -9.86
C ARG A 123 16.45 -0.77 -11.00
N ARG A 124 15.44 -1.64 -10.93
CA ARG A 124 15.22 -2.70 -11.92
C ARG A 124 13.89 -2.61 -12.62
N GLY A 125 13.92 -2.79 -13.94
CA GLY A 125 12.73 -2.85 -14.79
C GLY A 125 12.09 -1.49 -15.05
N VAL A 126 10.96 -1.52 -15.74
CA VAL A 126 10.16 -0.32 -16.07
C VAL A 126 9.01 -0.22 -15.06
N VAL A 127 8.78 0.98 -14.54
CA VAL A 127 7.54 1.27 -13.81
C VAL A 127 6.41 1.32 -14.81
N TRP A 128 5.46 0.38 -14.71
CA TRP A 128 4.33 0.35 -15.61
C TRP A 128 3.38 1.51 -15.28
N ARG A 129 2.88 2.17 -16.32
CA ARG A 129 1.89 3.24 -16.24
C ARG A 129 0.84 3.03 -17.32
N ASN A 130 -0.42 3.34 -17.00
CA ASN A 130 -1.53 3.27 -17.97
C ASN A 130 -1.51 4.48 -18.93
N HIS A 131 -0.45 4.57 -19.75
CA HIS A 131 -0.28 5.65 -20.72
C HIS A 131 0.48 5.17 -21.96
N GLY A 132 0.09 5.72 -23.10
CA GLY A 132 0.69 5.40 -24.40
C GLY A 132 -0.14 4.39 -25.21
N PRO A 133 0.34 4.01 -26.40
CA PRO A 133 -0.32 3.02 -27.23
C PRO A 133 -0.16 1.61 -26.68
N GLU A 134 -1.17 0.76 -26.90
CA GLU A 134 -1.10 -0.67 -26.59
C GLU A 134 -0.01 -1.39 -27.43
N PRO A 135 0.77 -2.31 -26.83
CA PRO A 135 1.81 -3.04 -27.54
C PRO A 135 1.20 -4.00 -28.57
N SER A 136 1.75 -4.02 -29.79
CA SER A 136 1.31 -4.92 -30.86
C SER A 136 2.02 -6.29 -30.87
N LEU A 137 2.93 -6.52 -29.93
CA LEU A 137 3.70 -7.76 -29.78
C LEU A 137 2.92 -8.72 -28.86
N ARG A 138 2.72 -9.97 -29.31
CA ARG A 138 2.05 -11.04 -28.53
C ARG A 138 3.03 -11.80 -27.66
#